data_AF-A0A0N4XSC5-F1
#
_entry.id   AF-A0A0N4XSC5-F1
#
_cell.length_a   1.000
_cell.length_b   1.000
_cell.length_c   1.000
_cell.angle_alpha   90.00
_cell.angle_beta   90.00
_cell.angle_gamma   90.00
#
_symmetry.space_group_name_H-M   'P 1'
#
loop_
_entity.id
_entity.type
_entity.pdbx_description
1 polymer ?
#
loop_
_entity_poly.entity_id
_entity_poly.type
_entity_poly.pdbx_seq_one_letter_code
_entity_poly.pdbx_strand_id
1 'polypeptide(L)'
;MHAADVFSLSDERWFLVETNFDHWKQDKDKRRIVAEKMLRQIGRRGLDAEAMLNVLHTVPVKNNETLFTTVMSARYPHLIKSTTFVWN
;
A
#
# COMPACT_ATOMS: atom_id res chain seq x y z
N MET A 1 -12.58 4.29 24.70
CA MET A 1 -11.61 3.67 23.76
C MET A 1 -12.38 2.64 22.96
N HIS A 2 -12.41 2.74 21.62
CA HIS A 2 -12.83 1.59 20.82
C HIS A 2 -11.73 0.53 20.93
N ALA A 3 -12.11 -0.75 21.04
CA ALA A 3 -11.17 -1.86 20.98
C ALA A 3 -10.39 -1.80 19.65
N ALA A 4 -9.19 -2.37 19.62
CA ALA A 4 -8.44 -2.51 18.38
C ALA A 4 -9.28 -3.32 17.38
N ASP A 5 -9.58 -2.74 16.22
CA ASP A 5 -10.28 -3.44 15.16
C ASP A 5 -9.28 -4.29 14.36
N VAL A 6 -9.69 -5.50 13.98
CA VAL A 6 -8.85 -6.45 13.26
C VAL A 6 -9.50 -6.75 11.92
N PHE A 7 -8.92 -6.21 10.85
CA PHE A 7 -9.34 -6.47 9.49
C PHE A 7 -8.45 -7.55 8.85
N SER A 8 -9.05 -8.66 8.42
CA SER A 8 -8.34 -9.78 7.80
C SER A 8 -8.58 -9.88 6.30
N LEU A 9 -7.63 -10.53 5.62
CA LEU A 9 -7.75 -10.94 4.22
C LEU A 9 -8.77 -12.09 4.08
N SER A 10 -9.38 -12.18 2.91
CA SER A 10 -10.26 -13.27 2.49
C SER A 10 -10.15 -13.50 0.98
N ASP A 11 -10.86 -14.50 0.44
CA ASP A 11 -10.88 -14.70 -1.01
C ASP A 11 -11.51 -13.52 -1.77
N GLU A 12 -12.48 -12.84 -1.15
CA GLU A 12 -13.12 -11.63 -1.68
C GLU A 12 -12.29 -10.36 -1.42
N ARG A 13 -11.40 -10.39 -0.41
CA ARG A 13 -10.54 -9.27 -0.01
C ARG A 13 -9.08 -9.69 -0.02
N TRP A 14 -8.46 -9.56 -1.18
CA TRP A 14 -7.09 -9.99 -1.41
C TRP A 14 -6.02 -8.94 -1.07
N PHE A 15 -6.41 -7.73 -0.65
CA PHE A 15 -5.49 -6.71 -0.18
C PHE A 15 -6.08 -5.90 0.98
N LEU A 16 -5.19 -5.27 1.75
CA LEU A 16 -5.50 -4.27 2.76
C LEU A 16 -4.63 -3.04 2.48
N VAL A 17 -5.19 -1.85 2.65
CA VAL A 17 -4.46 -0.58 2.58
C VAL A 17 -4.73 0.16 3.88
N GLU A 18 -3.67 0.60 4.54
CA GLU A 18 -3.72 1.40 5.76
C GLU A 18 -2.87 2.65 5.57
N THR A 19 -3.32 3.77 6.14
CA THR A 19 -2.56 5.03 6.12
C THR A 19 -2.39 5.54 7.56
N ASN A 20 -3.04 6.66 7.91
CA ASN A 20 -2.93 7.27 9.24
C ASN A 20 -4.30 7.65 9.84
N PHE A 21 -5.38 7.24 9.19
CA PHE A 21 -6.74 7.46 9.65
C PHE A 21 -7.43 6.11 9.76
N ASP A 22 -8.18 5.91 10.84
CA ASP A 22 -9.02 4.72 10.99
C ASP A 22 -9.79 4.42 9.70
N HIS A 23 -9.86 3.15 9.31
CA HIS A 23 -10.44 2.75 8.02
C HIS A 23 -11.93 3.14 7.88
N TRP A 24 -12.66 3.22 9.00
CA TRP A 24 -14.06 3.69 9.06
C TRP A 24 -14.22 5.21 9.04
N LYS A 25 -13.13 5.97 9.06
CA LYS A 25 -13.14 7.44 8.93
C LYS A 25 -12.86 7.86 7.49
N GLN A 26 -13.38 9.03 7.12
CA GLN A 26 -13.14 9.63 5.81
C GLN A 26 -11.63 9.84 5.59
N ASP A 27 -11.15 9.39 4.44
CA ASP A 27 -9.80 9.69 3.96
C ASP A 27 -9.72 11.17 3.57
N LYS A 28 -8.95 11.95 4.33
CA LYS A 28 -8.81 13.40 4.13
C LYS A 28 -7.76 13.77 3.09
N ASP A 29 -6.78 12.90 2.86
CA ASP A 29 -5.62 13.17 1.99
C ASP A 29 -5.56 12.30 0.73
N LYS A 30 -6.54 11.40 0.57
CA LYS A 30 -6.80 10.56 -0.60
C LYS A 30 -5.73 9.48 -0.86
N ARG A 31 -4.72 9.32 0.00
CA ARG A 31 -3.68 8.30 -0.16
C ARG A 31 -4.26 6.90 -0.17
N ARG A 32 -5.19 6.61 0.75
CA ARG A 32 -5.84 5.30 0.85
C ARG A 32 -6.69 5.04 -0.39
N ILE A 33 -7.55 5.99 -0.76
CA ILE A 33 -8.45 5.86 -1.92
C ILE A 33 -7.68 5.61 -3.23
N VAL A 34 -6.57 6.32 -3.45
CA VAL A 34 -5.77 6.16 -4.67
C VAL A 34 -5.05 4.82 -4.70
N ALA A 35 -4.44 4.41 -3.58
CA ALA A 35 -3.79 3.10 -3.49
C ALA A 35 -4.78 1.94 -3.71
N GLU A 36 -5.96 2.00 -3.09
CA GLU A 36 -7.00 0.99 -3.28
C GLU A 36 -7.49 0.94 -4.73
N LYS A 37 -7.68 2.10 -5.38
CA LYS A 37 -8.09 2.17 -6.79
C LYS A 37 -7.07 1.48 -7.69
N MET A 38 -5.79 1.75 -7.49
CA MET A 38 -4.73 1.13 -8.29
C MET A 38 -4.63 -0.37 -8.04
N LEU A 39 -4.70 -0.82 -6.77
CA LEU A 39 -4.69 -2.25 -6.45
C LEU A 39 -5.88 -2.97 -7.09
N ARG A 40 -7.09 -2.38 -7.06
CA ARG A 40 -8.26 -2.92 -7.77
C ARG A 40 -8.04 -3.02 -9.28
N GLN A 41 -7.40 -2.03 -9.89
CA GLN A 41 -7.09 -2.01 -11.33
C GLN A 41 -6.03 -3.06 -11.71
N ILE A 42 -4.97 -3.21 -10.90
CA ILE A 42 -3.92 -4.22 -11.08
C ILE A 42 -4.51 -5.63 -10.94
N GLY A 43 -5.39 -5.83 -9.96
CA GLY A 43 -6.02 -7.11 -9.67
C GLY A 43 -5.06 -8.14 -9.07
N ARG A 44 -5.61 -9.18 -8.44
CA ARG A 44 -4.83 -10.19 -7.68
C ARG A 44 -3.76 -10.89 -8.51
N ARG A 45 -4.00 -11.11 -9.82
CA ARG A 45 -3.08 -11.79 -10.73
C ARG A 45 -1.99 -10.88 -11.32
N GLY A 46 -2.21 -9.57 -11.33
CA GLY A 46 -1.24 -8.59 -11.84
C GLY A 46 -0.30 -8.05 -10.77
N LEU A 47 -0.46 -8.44 -9.50
CA LEU A 47 0.38 -7.96 -8.41
C LEU A 47 1.74 -8.66 -8.41
N ASP A 48 2.78 -7.88 -8.65
CA ASP A 48 4.17 -8.21 -8.35
C ASP A 48 4.87 -7.03 -7.66
N ALA A 49 6.19 -7.14 -7.46
CA ALA A 49 6.96 -6.10 -6.79
C ALA A 49 6.99 -4.77 -7.56
N GLU A 50 7.05 -4.82 -8.88
CA GLU A 50 7.06 -3.63 -9.74
C GLU A 50 5.71 -2.93 -9.75
N ALA A 51 4.62 -3.71 -9.88
CA ALA A 51 3.27 -3.20 -9.78
C ALA A 51 3.02 -2.53 -8.42
N MET A 52 3.53 -3.11 -7.32
CA MET A 52 3.43 -2.52 -5.99
C MET A 52 4.24 -1.23 -5.86
N LEU A 53 5.46 -1.17 -6.44
CA LEU A 53 6.23 0.08 -6.50
C LEU A 53 5.47 1.18 -7.25
N ASN A 54 4.81 0.85 -8.36
CA ASN A 54 4.00 1.81 -9.11
C ASN A 54 2.85 2.38 -8.27
N VAL A 55 2.19 1.54 -7.45
CA VAL A 55 1.18 2.02 -6.47
C VAL A 55 1.82 3.00 -5.48
N LEU A 56 2.96 2.64 -4.89
CA LEU A 56 3.64 3.46 -3.88
C LEU A 56 4.27 4.74 -4.46
N HIS A 57 4.55 4.80 -5.76
CA HIS A 57 5.14 5.96 -6.42
C HIS A 57 4.09 6.93 -6.98
N THR A 58 2.82 6.55 -6.98
CA THR A 58 1.74 7.38 -7.53
C THR A 58 1.31 8.47 -6.56
N VAL A 59 1.10 9.70 -7.05
CA VAL A 59 0.56 10.80 -6.25
C VAL A 59 -0.93 10.54 -5.93
N PRO A 60 -1.40 10.72 -4.67
CA PRO A 60 -0.69 11.28 -3.53
C PRO A 60 -0.06 10.24 -2.59
N VAL A 61 -0.09 8.93 -2.93
CA VAL A 61 0.51 7.85 -2.13
C VAL A 61 1.97 8.16 -1.85
N LYS A 62 2.73 8.49 -2.91
CA LYS A 62 3.98 9.26 -2.78
C LYS A 62 3.65 10.74 -2.76
N ASN A 63 4.21 11.45 -1.79
CA ASN A 63 4.10 12.91 -1.68
C ASN A 63 5.42 13.50 -1.17
N ASN A 64 5.44 14.81 -0.91
CA ASN A 64 6.64 15.53 -0.50
C ASN A 64 7.17 15.13 0.89
N GLU A 65 6.37 14.45 1.70
CA GLU A 65 6.78 13.95 3.02
C GLU A 65 7.32 12.51 2.94
N THR A 66 7.27 11.87 1.76
CA THR A 66 7.72 10.49 1.57
C THR A 66 9.23 10.40 1.54
N LEU A 67 9.85 9.94 2.64
CA LEU A 67 11.30 9.78 2.75
C LEU A 67 11.84 8.56 1.99
N PHE A 68 11.13 7.44 2.04
CA PHE A 68 11.52 6.24 1.32
C PHE A 68 10.30 5.38 0.94
N THR A 69 10.49 4.53 -0.05
CA THR A 69 9.56 3.48 -0.46
C THR A 69 10.24 2.13 -0.31
N THR A 70 9.52 1.08 0.06
CA THR A 70 10.04 -0.30 0.10
C THR A 70 8.94 -1.31 -0.25
N VAL A 71 9.29 -2.40 -0.93
CA VAL A 71 8.42 -3.56 -1.14
C VAL A 71 9.08 -4.81 -0.57
N MET A 72 8.30 -5.61 0.16
CA MET A 72 8.79 -6.80 0.85
C MET A 72 7.96 -8.02 0.47
N SER A 73 8.62 -9.18 0.44
CA SER A 73 7.96 -10.48 0.40
C SER A 73 8.71 -11.45 1.29
N ALA A 74 8.02 -12.10 2.22
CA ALA A 74 8.63 -13.10 3.10
C ALA A 74 9.22 -14.29 2.30
N ARG A 75 8.61 -14.62 1.15
CA ARG A 75 9.11 -15.66 0.23
C ARG A 75 10.34 -15.21 -0.55
N TYR A 76 10.47 -13.91 -0.83
CA TYR A 76 11.54 -13.34 -1.64
C TYR A 76 12.24 -12.20 -0.87
N PRO A 77 13.05 -12.53 0.15
CA PRO A 77 13.61 -11.54 1.07
C PRO A 77 14.58 -10.56 0.41
N HIS A 78 15.14 -10.87 -0.77
CA HIS A 78 16.00 -9.94 -1.51
C HIS A 78 15.26 -8.68 -1.98
N LEU A 79 13.93 -8.74 -2.13
CA LEU A 79 13.11 -7.61 -2.60
C LEU A 79 13.25 -6.38 -1.72
N ILE A 80 13.40 -6.54 -0.39
CA ILE A 80 13.61 -5.39 0.50
C ILE A 80 14.85 -4.58 0.10
N LYS A 81 15.92 -5.25 -0.35
CA LYS A 81 17.15 -4.58 -0.77
C LYS A 81 17.01 -3.96 -2.15
N SER A 82 16.37 -4.66 -3.10
CA SER A 82 16.29 -4.21 -4.49
C SER A 82 15.16 -3.22 -4.76
N THR A 83 14.20 -3.07 -3.86
CA THR A 83 13.02 -2.21 -4.03
C THR A 83 12.91 -1.11 -2.98
N THR A 84 13.97 -0.89 -2.19
CA THR A 84 14.03 0.27 -1.28
C THR A 84 14.62 1.47 -2.00
N PHE A 85 13.84 2.56 -2.08
CA PHE A 85 14.24 3.83 -2.68
C PHE A 85 14.16 4.91 -1.62
N VAL A 86 15.25 5.65 -1.41
CA VAL A 86 15.26 6.86 -0.57
C VAL A 86 15.09 8.05 -1.49
N TRP A 87 14.11 8.91 -1.20
CA TRP A 87 13.78 10.09 -2.00
C TRP A 87 14.52 11.31 -1.46
N ASN A 88 14.88 12.21 -2.36
CA ASN A 88 15.49 13.51 -2.05
C ASN A 88 14.44 14.61 -2.00
#